data_AF-A0A4S4HDI0-F1
#
_entry.id   AF-A0A4S4HDI0-F1
#
_cell.length_a   1.000
_cell.length_b   1.000
_cell.length_c   1.000
_cell.angle_alpha   90.00
_cell.angle_beta   90.00
_cell.angle_gamma   90.00
#
_symmetry.space_group_name_H-M   'P 1'
#
loop_
_entity.id
_entity.type
_entity.pdbx_description
1 polymer ?
#
loop_
_entity_poly.entity_id
_entity_poly.type
_entity_poly.pdbx_seq_one_letter_code
_entity_poly.pdbx_strand_id
1 'polypeptide(L)'
;MKRFLLFLNNLLFVCAIGLCANDIDSTDVNNQLQRYTFQIETDKAFVSGLLLANESEDVINGSMINEFGVSAIDFTYSKRKQKVKLLNVVSFLNKWYIRMVLKDDLKFCLHILYGTPFNKKHKYEIVRIGNTVSIINHKRNLKYTFTPLNTTDADDTEEQPL
;
A
#
# COMPACT_ATOMS: atom_id res chain seq x y z
N MET A 1 9.51 20.06 -41.82
CA MET A 1 8.92 19.19 -40.77
C MET A 1 8.99 17.70 -41.16
N LYS A 2 10.19 17.16 -41.43
CA LYS A 2 10.38 15.72 -41.76
C LYS A 2 11.48 15.04 -40.92
N ARG A 3 12.12 15.79 -40.00
CA ARG A 3 13.16 15.29 -39.09
C ARG A 3 12.64 14.88 -37.71
N PHE A 4 11.41 15.28 -37.35
CA PHE A 4 10.76 14.91 -36.08
C PHE A 4 10.14 13.50 -36.13
N LEU A 5 9.69 13.05 -37.30
CA LEU A 5 9.09 11.72 -37.49
C LEU A 5 10.11 10.56 -37.47
N LEU A 6 11.41 10.83 -37.68
CA LEU A 6 12.45 9.80 -37.62
C LEU A 6 12.89 9.46 -36.19
N PHE A 7 12.57 10.30 -35.20
CA PHE A 7 12.81 9.99 -33.78
C PHE A 7 11.78 9.01 -33.22
N LEU A 8 10.54 9.04 -33.72
CA LEU A 8 9.48 8.13 -33.26
C LEU A 8 9.71 6.68 -33.72
N ASN A 9 10.35 6.49 -34.87
CA ASN A 9 10.58 5.17 -35.46
C ASN A 9 11.79 4.43 -34.87
N ASN A 10 12.73 5.15 -34.23
CA ASN A 10 13.88 4.52 -33.56
C ASN A 10 13.59 4.14 -32.10
N LEU A 11 12.56 4.75 -31.49
CA LEU A 11 12.11 4.35 -30.14
C LEU A 11 11.37 3.00 -30.15
N LEU A 12 10.75 2.64 -31.28
CA LEU A 12 9.99 1.39 -31.41
C LEU A 12 10.88 0.15 -31.60
N PHE A 13 12.16 0.32 -31.96
CA PHE A 13 13.06 -0.80 -32.27
C PHE A 13 13.90 -1.28 -31.07
N VAL A 14 13.87 -0.57 -29.94
CA VAL A 14 14.61 -0.95 -28.71
C VAL A 14 13.74 -1.77 -27.74
N CYS A 15 12.42 -1.84 -27.93
CA CYS A 15 11.52 -2.60 -27.05
C CYS A 15 11.37 -4.10 -27.40
N ALA A 16 12.00 -4.59 -28.47
CA ALA A 16 11.82 -5.98 -28.92
C ALA A 16 12.74 -7.01 -28.24
N ILE A 17 13.65 -6.60 -27.33
CA ILE A 17 14.54 -7.53 -26.62
C ILE A 17 14.54 -7.15 -25.14
N GLY A 18 13.56 -7.66 -24.40
CA GLY A 18 13.48 -7.42 -22.95
C GLY A 18 12.21 -7.89 -22.23
N LEU A 19 11.25 -8.49 -22.93
CA LEU A 19 10.13 -9.20 -22.29
C LEU A 19 10.53 -10.66 -22.10
N CYS A 20 11.34 -10.94 -21.08
CA CYS A 20 11.08 -12.14 -20.31
C CYS A 20 9.77 -11.86 -19.56
N ALA A 21 8.67 -12.37 -20.11
CA ALA A 21 7.45 -12.55 -19.35
C ALA A 21 7.82 -13.43 -18.16
N ASN A 22 7.88 -12.85 -16.97
CA ASN A 22 7.73 -13.63 -15.76
C ASN A 22 6.27 -14.06 -15.78
N ASP A 23 6.02 -15.31 -16.16
CA ASP A 23 4.78 -15.96 -15.75
C ASP A 23 4.75 -15.84 -14.23
N ILE A 24 3.79 -15.06 -13.74
CA ILE A 24 3.36 -15.14 -12.36
C ILE A 24 2.74 -16.52 -12.29
N ASP A 25 3.57 -17.50 -11.94
CA ASP A 25 3.12 -18.78 -11.43
C ASP A 25 2.22 -18.44 -10.25
N SER A 26 0.92 -18.43 -10.50
CA SER A 26 -0.10 -18.37 -9.47
C SER A 26 -0.11 -19.73 -8.79
N THR A 27 1.01 -20.04 -8.11
CA THR A 27 1.02 -21.06 -7.09
C THR A 27 0.09 -20.55 -6.01
N ASP A 28 -1.05 -21.22 -5.92
CA ASP A 28 -2.13 -21.07 -4.96
C ASP A 28 -1.62 -21.29 -3.52
N VAL A 29 -0.84 -20.32 -3.04
CA VAL A 29 -0.62 -20.11 -1.61
C VAL A 29 -1.73 -19.16 -1.21
N ASN A 30 -2.52 -19.52 -0.20
CA ASN A 30 -3.56 -18.73 0.47
C ASN A 30 -3.10 -17.30 0.82
N ASN A 31 -2.89 -16.46 -0.19
CA ASN A 31 -2.37 -15.12 -0.08
C ASN A 31 -3.60 -14.24 -0.02
N GLN A 32 -4.19 -14.21 1.17
CA GLN A 32 -5.41 -13.48 1.41
C GLN A 32 -5.10 -12.00 1.24
N LEU A 33 -5.51 -11.43 0.12
CA LEU A 33 -5.42 -10.00 -0.13
C LEU A 33 -6.27 -9.29 0.92
N GLN A 34 -5.61 -8.69 1.90
CA GLN A 34 -6.29 -7.91 2.94
C GLN A 34 -6.56 -6.51 2.42
N ARG A 35 -7.79 -6.06 2.67
CA ARG A 35 -8.28 -4.77 2.20
C ARG A 35 -8.75 -3.94 3.39
N TYR A 36 -8.27 -2.70 3.45
CA TYR A 36 -8.71 -1.73 4.44
C TYR A 36 -9.07 -0.43 3.73
N THR A 37 -10.09 0.28 4.20
CA THR A 37 -10.09 1.72 4.00
C THR A 37 -9.02 2.31 4.91
N PHE A 38 -8.36 3.37 4.46
CA PHE A 38 -7.41 4.10 5.28
C PHE A 38 -7.71 5.60 5.25
N GLN A 39 -7.27 6.27 6.31
CA GLN A 39 -7.12 7.72 6.35
C GLN A 39 -5.83 8.07 7.08
N ILE A 40 -5.02 8.92 6.46
CA ILE A 40 -3.87 9.59 7.08
C ILE A 40 -4.26 11.04 7.30
N GLU A 41 -4.31 11.47 8.55
CA GLU A 41 -4.78 12.79 8.94
C GLU A 41 -3.66 13.58 9.64
N THR A 42 -3.63 14.86 9.33
CA THR A 42 -2.80 15.90 9.97
C THR A 42 -3.73 17.01 10.47
N ASP A 43 -3.20 17.96 11.25
CA ASP A 43 -3.98 19.12 11.70
C ASP A 43 -4.57 19.99 10.56
N LYS A 44 -4.05 19.86 9.33
CA LYS A 44 -4.39 20.76 8.21
C LYS A 44 -5.04 20.07 7.01
N ALA A 45 -4.90 18.75 6.92
CA ALA A 45 -5.27 18.00 5.72
C ALA A 45 -5.34 16.51 6.03
N PHE A 46 -6.02 15.76 5.17
CA PHE A 46 -6.05 14.31 5.20
C PHE A 46 -5.85 13.73 3.80
N VAL A 47 -5.45 12.46 3.76
CA VAL A 47 -5.44 11.61 2.56
C VAL A 47 -6.14 10.31 2.92
N SER A 48 -7.14 9.92 2.15
CA SER A 48 -7.94 8.72 2.34
C SER A 48 -7.95 7.83 1.10
N GLY A 49 -8.34 6.57 1.29
CA GLY A 49 -8.53 5.63 0.21
C GLY A 49 -8.49 4.17 0.66
N LEU A 50 -7.89 3.31 -0.15
CA LEU A 50 -7.80 1.86 0.06
C LEU A 50 -6.36 1.41 0.28
N LEU A 51 -6.12 0.63 1.33
CA LEU A 51 -4.92 -0.17 1.50
C LEU A 51 -5.23 -1.57 0.98
N LEU A 52 -4.54 -1.95 -0.09
CA LEU A 52 -4.47 -3.32 -0.58
C LEU A 52 -3.14 -3.89 -0.12
N ALA A 53 -3.18 -4.97 0.66
CA ALA A 53 -1.97 -5.56 1.19
C ALA A 53 -2.01 -7.09 1.14
N ASN A 54 -0.88 -7.64 0.74
CA ASN A 54 -0.71 -9.05 0.47
C ASN A 54 0.43 -9.57 1.34
N GLU A 55 0.15 -10.56 2.17
CA GLU A 55 1.09 -11.10 3.14
C GLU A 55 1.58 -12.49 2.72
N SER A 56 2.86 -12.58 2.37
CA SER A 56 3.56 -13.86 2.24
C SER A 56 4.32 -14.22 3.51
N GLU A 57 4.99 -15.38 3.51
CA GLU A 57 5.76 -15.86 4.67
C GLU A 57 6.76 -14.82 5.19
N ASP A 58 7.50 -14.16 4.30
CA ASP A 58 8.64 -13.30 4.63
C ASP A 58 8.38 -11.80 4.43
N VAL A 59 7.33 -11.44 3.69
CA VAL A 59 7.11 -10.08 3.17
C VAL A 59 5.64 -9.70 3.24
N ILE A 60 5.38 -8.42 3.51
CA ILE A 60 4.08 -7.80 3.28
C ILE A 60 4.25 -6.73 2.20
N ASN A 61 3.55 -6.87 1.08
CA ASN A 61 3.53 -5.87 0.02
C ASN A 61 2.21 -5.11 0.10
N GLY A 62 2.27 -3.78 0.08
CA GLY A 62 1.09 -2.94 0.21
C GLY A 62 1.07 -1.77 -0.76
N SER A 63 -0.13 -1.41 -1.19
CA SER A 63 -0.43 -0.22 -1.97
C SER A 63 -1.55 0.57 -1.31
N MET A 64 -1.30 1.84 -1.04
CA MET A 64 -2.26 2.80 -0.52
C MET A 64 -2.74 3.66 -1.68
N ILE A 65 -3.92 3.32 -2.19
CA ILE A 65 -4.55 3.95 -3.36
C ILE A 65 -5.53 4.99 -2.85
N ASN A 66 -5.46 6.23 -3.34
CA ASN A 66 -6.39 7.27 -2.94
C ASN A 66 -7.78 7.09 -3.57
N GLU A 67 -8.72 7.96 -3.23
CA GLU A 67 -10.10 7.96 -3.76
C GLU A 67 -10.19 8.12 -5.28
N PHE A 68 -9.14 8.61 -5.94
CA PHE A 68 -9.06 8.78 -7.40
C PHE A 68 -8.41 7.59 -8.11
N GLY A 69 -8.14 6.49 -7.40
CA GLY A 69 -7.49 5.30 -7.97
C GLY A 69 -5.98 5.47 -8.21
N VAL A 70 -5.37 6.56 -7.73
CA VAL A 70 -3.94 6.81 -7.87
C VAL A 70 -3.21 6.24 -6.65
N SER A 71 -2.18 5.43 -6.87
CA SER A 71 -1.31 4.99 -5.77
C SER A 71 -0.61 6.19 -5.13
N ALA A 72 -0.95 6.44 -3.86
CA ALA A 72 -0.32 7.47 -3.05
C ALA A 72 1.00 6.96 -2.44
N ILE A 73 1.02 5.71 -1.99
CA ILE A 73 2.19 5.07 -1.35
C ILE A 73 2.20 3.57 -1.71
N ASP A 74 3.27 3.11 -2.35
CA ASP A 74 3.57 1.68 -2.48
C ASP A 74 4.73 1.32 -1.56
N PHE A 75 4.61 0.20 -0.86
CA PHE A 75 5.63 -0.24 0.09
C PHE A 75 5.79 -1.76 0.12
N THR A 76 6.94 -2.18 0.64
CA THR A 76 7.21 -3.56 1.02
C THR A 76 7.79 -3.58 2.42
N TYR A 77 7.38 -4.56 3.22
CA TYR A 77 7.87 -4.80 4.57
C TYR A 77 8.54 -6.17 4.63
N SER A 78 9.81 -6.20 4.99
CA SER A 78 10.51 -7.47 5.26
C SER A 78 10.32 -7.86 6.72
N LYS A 79 9.70 -9.01 6.99
CA LYS A 79 9.51 -9.54 8.35
C LYS A 79 10.85 -9.87 9.00
N ARG A 80 11.77 -10.51 8.27
CA ARG A 80 13.13 -10.82 8.74
C ARG A 80 13.92 -9.59 9.16
N LYS A 81 13.95 -8.55 8.30
CA LYS A 81 14.70 -7.31 8.59
C LYS A 81 13.93 -6.35 9.48
N GLN A 82 12.63 -6.59 9.69
CA GLN A 82 11.68 -5.68 10.32
C GLN A 82 11.79 -4.25 9.77
N LYS A 83 11.81 -4.11 8.44
CA LYS A 83 12.05 -2.83 7.76
C LYS A 83 11.03 -2.61 6.64
N VAL A 84 10.47 -1.40 6.62
CA VAL A 84 9.65 -0.89 5.50
C VAL A 84 10.56 -0.23 4.47
N LYS A 85 10.33 -0.55 3.20
CA LYS A 85 10.86 0.16 2.04
C LYS A 85 9.69 0.76 1.26
N LEU A 86 9.72 2.08 1.08
CA LEU A 86 8.80 2.78 0.20
C LEU A 86 9.29 2.62 -1.23
N LEU A 87 8.48 2.01 -2.08
CA LEU A 87 8.74 1.78 -3.50
C LEU A 87 8.34 3.01 -4.32
N ASN A 88 7.15 3.53 -4.04
CA ASN A 88 6.60 4.72 -4.66
C ASN A 88 5.93 5.60 -3.61
N VAL A 89 6.01 6.92 -3.80
CA VAL A 89 5.36 7.91 -2.95
C VAL A 89 4.98 9.07 -3.86
N VAL A 90 3.70 9.46 -3.87
CA VAL A 90 3.20 10.58 -4.66
C VAL A 90 3.97 11.88 -4.33
N SER A 91 4.14 12.74 -5.33
CA SER A 91 5.05 13.90 -5.28
C SER A 91 4.87 14.79 -4.05
N PHE A 92 3.65 15.06 -3.61
CA PHE A 92 3.38 15.91 -2.45
C PHE A 92 3.79 15.27 -1.10
N LEU A 93 3.87 13.94 -1.02
CA LEU A 93 4.41 13.19 0.13
C LEU A 93 5.90 12.82 -0.05
N ASN A 94 6.46 13.02 -1.24
CA ASN A 94 7.83 12.62 -1.59
C ASN A 94 8.91 13.62 -1.10
N LYS A 95 8.76 14.15 0.10
CA LYS A 95 9.82 14.91 0.79
C LYS A 95 10.61 13.96 1.68
N TRP A 96 11.94 14.08 1.69
CA TRP A 96 12.82 13.15 2.40
C TRP A 96 12.41 12.92 3.86
N TYR A 97 12.09 13.99 4.60
CA TYR A 97 11.67 13.88 6.00
C TYR A 97 10.31 13.20 6.16
N ILE A 98 9.36 13.42 5.24
CA ILE A 98 8.05 12.75 5.24
C ILE A 98 8.24 11.26 5.01
N ARG A 99 9.06 10.87 4.01
CA ARG A 99 9.39 9.46 3.75
C ARG A 99 10.01 8.76 4.96
N MET A 100 10.82 9.48 5.74
CA MET A 100 11.42 8.93 6.95
C MET A 100 10.35 8.64 8.01
N VAL A 101 9.42 9.57 8.22
CA VAL A 101 8.28 9.39 9.14
C VAL A 101 7.35 8.26 8.66
N LEU A 102 6.97 8.25 7.38
CA LEU A 102 6.12 7.21 6.79
C LEU A 102 6.69 5.81 6.98
N LYS A 103 8.01 5.61 6.83
CA LYS A 103 8.63 4.29 7.06
C LYS A 103 8.47 3.81 8.50
N ASP A 104 8.70 4.69 9.47
CA ASP A 104 8.61 4.35 10.89
C ASP A 104 7.15 4.16 11.33
N ASP A 105 6.25 5.02 10.85
CA ASP A 105 4.81 4.96 11.15
C ASP A 105 4.18 3.72 10.50
N LEU A 106 4.43 3.45 9.20
CA LEU A 106 3.92 2.27 8.51
C LEU A 106 4.44 0.98 9.13
N LYS A 107 5.71 0.95 9.59
CA LYS A 107 6.24 -0.20 10.32
C LYS A 107 5.38 -0.51 11.55
N PHE A 108 4.99 0.53 12.30
CA PHE A 108 4.13 0.37 13.46
C PHE A 108 2.69 0.02 13.07
N CYS A 109 2.15 0.62 12.01
CA CYS A 109 0.83 0.26 11.50
C CYS A 109 0.76 -1.23 11.14
N LEU A 110 1.76 -1.76 10.45
CA LEU A 110 1.84 -3.18 10.10
C LEU A 110 2.01 -4.10 11.32
N HIS A 111 2.72 -3.65 12.37
CA HIS A 111 2.74 -4.36 13.64
C HIS A 111 1.34 -4.49 14.25
N ILE A 112 0.54 -3.41 14.21
CA ILE A 112 -0.81 -3.40 14.76
C ILE A 112 -1.81 -4.20 13.91
N LEU A 113 -1.70 -4.13 12.58
CA LEU A 113 -2.63 -4.79 11.65
C LEU A 113 -2.33 -6.29 11.47
N TYR A 114 -1.05 -6.67 11.39
CA TYR A 114 -0.61 -8.04 11.04
C TYR A 114 0.12 -8.76 12.19
N GLY A 115 0.24 -8.14 13.37
CA GLY A 115 0.95 -8.74 14.51
C GLY A 115 2.45 -8.91 14.31
N THR A 116 3.07 -8.25 13.31
CA THR A 116 4.51 -8.39 13.04
C THR A 116 5.36 -7.91 14.22
N PRO A 117 6.55 -8.45 14.51
CA PRO A 117 7.26 -8.04 15.71
C PRO A 117 7.77 -6.59 15.65
N PHE A 118 7.70 -5.87 16.78
CA PHE A 118 8.13 -4.47 16.89
C PHE A 118 9.03 -4.24 18.12
N ASN A 119 10.34 -4.09 17.87
CA ASN A 119 11.36 -4.11 18.93
C ASN A 119 11.65 -2.75 19.59
N LYS A 120 10.90 -1.69 19.28
CA LYS A 120 11.13 -0.34 19.85
C LYS A 120 10.06 0.01 20.87
N LYS A 121 10.44 0.71 21.95
CA LYS A 121 9.47 1.35 22.85
C LYS A 121 8.62 2.32 22.03
N HIS A 122 7.34 2.02 21.89
CA HIS A 122 6.45 2.83 21.05
C HIS A 122 5.90 4.02 21.84
N LYS A 123 5.67 5.12 21.12
CA LYS A 123 5.04 6.35 21.64
C LYS A 123 3.70 6.63 20.98
N TYR A 124 3.18 5.66 20.24
CA TYR A 124 1.90 5.77 19.58
C TYR A 124 0.77 5.45 20.57
N GLU A 125 -0.28 6.23 20.48
CA GLU A 125 -1.57 5.90 21.08
C GLU A 125 -2.37 5.04 20.09
N ILE A 126 -3.08 4.04 20.61
CA ILE A 126 -3.90 3.13 19.81
C ILE A 126 -5.32 3.19 20.34
N VAL A 127 -6.25 3.55 19.46
CA VAL A 127 -7.69 3.61 19.75
C VAL A 127 -8.39 2.59 18.86
N ARG A 128 -9.18 1.70 19.45
CA ARG A 128 -9.98 0.70 18.72
C ARG A 128 -11.46 0.97 18.97
N ILE A 129 -12.22 1.16 17.88
CA ILE A 129 -13.67 1.41 17.92
C ILE A 129 -14.31 0.46 16.90
N GLY A 130 -15.02 -0.55 17.37
CA GLY A 130 -15.51 -1.63 16.51
C GLY A 130 -14.36 -2.32 15.76
N ASN A 131 -14.48 -2.45 14.44
CA ASN A 131 -13.44 -3.02 13.59
C ASN A 131 -12.40 -1.98 13.14
N THR A 132 -12.58 -0.71 13.50
CA THR A 132 -11.68 0.38 13.11
C THR A 132 -10.55 0.52 14.13
N VAL A 133 -9.32 0.62 13.63
CA VAL A 133 -8.15 0.94 14.44
C VAL A 133 -7.60 2.31 14.05
N SER A 134 -7.30 3.14 15.05
CA SER A 134 -6.61 4.42 14.89
C SER A 134 -5.29 4.41 15.65
N ILE A 135 -4.24 4.88 14.99
CA ILE A 135 -2.86 4.92 15.47
C ILE A 135 -2.41 6.37 15.42
N ILE A 136 -2.07 6.95 16.57
CA ILE A 136 -1.81 8.38 16.71
C ILE A 136 -0.35 8.60 17.08
N ASN A 137 0.36 9.39 16.27
CA ASN A 137 1.72 9.85 16.49
C ASN A 137 1.69 11.32 16.97
N HIS A 138 1.51 11.52 18.28
CA HIS A 138 1.47 12.85 18.93
C HIS A 138 2.72 13.70 18.68
N LYS A 139 3.87 13.09 18.42
CA LYS A 139 5.11 13.84 18.13
C LYS A 139 5.02 14.58 16.79
N ARG A 140 4.23 14.06 15.85
CA ARG A 140 4.16 14.55 14.47
C ARG A 140 2.77 15.04 14.08
N ASN A 141 1.80 15.01 15.01
CA ASN A 141 0.39 15.29 14.77
C ASN A 141 -0.14 14.52 13.55
N LEU A 142 0.14 13.20 13.54
CA LEU A 142 -0.33 12.28 12.50
C LEU A 142 -1.25 11.24 13.12
N LYS A 143 -2.36 10.97 12.44
CA LYS A 143 -3.29 9.90 12.79
C LYS A 143 -3.50 9.00 11.58
N TYR A 144 -3.36 7.70 11.78
CA TYR A 144 -3.62 6.68 10.78
C TYR A 144 -4.83 5.89 11.23
N THR A 145 -5.88 5.86 10.42
CA THR A 145 -7.08 5.08 10.68
C THR A 145 -7.22 4.01 9.62
N PHE A 146 -7.54 2.79 10.03
CA PHE A 146 -7.79 1.66 9.15
C PHE A 146 -9.09 0.96 9.53
N THR A 147 -9.92 0.69 8.55
CA THR A 147 -11.15 -0.11 8.72
C THR A 147 -11.12 -1.28 7.74
N PRO A 148 -11.17 -2.53 8.22
CA PRO A 148 -11.23 -3.70 7.36
C PRO A 148 -12.43 -3.63 6.42
N LEU A 149 -12.23 -3.98 5.16
CA LEU A 149 -13.31 -4.23 4.23
C LEU A 149 -13.62 -5.73 4.25
N ASN A 150 -14.83 -6.09 4.62
CA ASN A 150 -15.28 -7.48 4.57
C ASN A 150 -15.25 -7.94 3.10
N THR A 151 -14.42 -8.94 2.78
CA THR A 151 -14.57 -9.72 1.56
C THR A 151 -15.69 -10.70 1.79
N THR A 152 -16.93 -10.27 1.57
CA THR A 152 -17.99 -11.25 1.33
C THR A 152 -17.73 -11.78 -0.08
N ASP A 153 -17.22 -13.00 -0.18
CA ASP A 153 -17.28 -13.80 -1.41
C ASP A 153 -18.75 -14.21 -1.66
N ALA A 154 -19.66 -13.23 -1.73
CA ALA A 154 -21.04 -13.43 -2.13
C ALA A 154 -21.09 -13.32 -3.65
N ASP A 155 -20.77 -14.46 -4.28
CA ASP A 155 -21.59 -15.08 -5.32
C ASP A 155 -22.57 -14.13 -6.03
N ASP A 156 -22.11 -13.53 -7.13
CA ASP A 156 -22.97 -12.98 -8.17
C ASP A 156 -23.67 -14.17 -8.87
N THR A 157 -24.56 -14.88 -8.18
CA THR A 157 -25.51 -15.78 -8.84
C THR A 157 -26.51 -14.88 -9.56
N GLU A 158 -26.36 -14.80 -10.87
CA GLU A 158 -27.35 -14.25 -11.80
C GLU A 158 -28.70 -14.95 -11.54
N GLU A 159 -29.68 -14.24 -10.98
CA GLU A 159 -31.07 -14.66 -11.00
C GLU A 159 -31.53 -14.69 -12.46
N GLN A 160 -31.58 -15.89 -13.06
CA GLN A 160 -32.32 -16.10 -14.30
C GLN A 160 -33.82 -16.07 -14.00
N PRO A 161 -34.61 -15.18 -14.65
CA PRO A 161 -36.04 -15.16 -14.45
C PRO A 161 -36.69 -16.41 -15.10
N LEU A 162 -37.63 -16.98 -14.36
CA LEU A 162 -38.49 -18.12 -14.72
C LEU A 162 -39.49 -17.78 -15.83
#